data_AF-A0A921CQS4-F1
#
_entry.id   AF-A0A921CQS4-F1
#
_cell.length_a   1.000
_cell.length_b   1.000
_cell.length_c   1.000
_cell.angle_alpha   90.00
_cell.angle_beta   90.00
_cell.angle_gamma   90.00
#
_symmetry.space_group_name_H-M   'P 1'
#
loop_
_entity.id
_entity.type
_entity.pdbx_description
1 polymer ?
#
loop_
_entity_poly.entity_id
_entity_poly.type
_entity_poly.pdbx_seq_one_letter_code
_entity_poly.pdbx_strand_id
1 'polypeptide(L)' 'GKIDVPSVLLTPVAVDASNMYDVIIKDGWHKLEDVYKNVPKDQWPE' A
#
# COMPACT_ATOMS: atom_id res chain seq x y z
N GLY A 1 22.10 -22.98 21.03
CA GLY A 1 22.47 -23.38 19.65
C GLY A 1 21.81 -22.42 18.68
N LYS A 2 22.48 -22.08 17.59
CA LYS A 2 21.86 -21.40 16.43
C LYS A 2 21.47 -22.47 15.41
N ILE A 3 20.27 -22.38 14.86
CA ILE A 3 19.81 -23.22 13.74
C ILE A 3 19.29 -22.30 12.64
N ASP A 4 19.55 -22.66 11.38
CA ASP A 4 19.03 -21.92 10.24
C ASP A 4 17.59 -22.33 10.00
N VAL A 5 16.68 -21.36 10.09
CA VAL A 5 15.25 -21.55 9.88
C VAL A 5 14.94 -21.32 8.39
N PRO A 6 14.33 -22.29 7.69
CA PRO A 6 13.85 -22.07 6.34
C PRO A 6 12.89 -20.89 6.31
N SER A 7 13.17 -19.90 5.46
CA SER A 7 12.38 -18.68 5.34
C SER A 7 12.13 -18.35 3.87
N VAL A 8 11.01 -17.68 3.64
CA VAL A 8 10.71 -17.02 2.37
C VAL A 8 10.67 -15.54 2.64
N LEU A 9 11.58 -14.80 2.02
CA LEU A 9 11.64 -13.34 2.12
C LEU A 9 10.98 -12.74 0.89
N LEU A 10 9.76 -12.24 1.06
CA LEU A 10 9.05 -11.55 -0.01
C LEU A 10 9.69 -10.19 -0.29
N THR A 11 9.74 -9.80 -1.55
CA THR A 11 10.20 -8.48 -1.95
C THR A 11 9.16 -7.43 -1.56
N PRO A 12 9.52 -6.36 -0.83
CA PRO A 12 8.59 -5.30 -0.50
C PRO A 12 8.29 -4.43 -1.73
N VAL A 13 7.12 -3.79 -1.72
CA VAL A 13 6.75 -2.76 -2.69
C VAL A 13 6.88 -1.40 -1.99
N ALA A 14 7.68 -0.50 -2.55
CA ALA A 14 7.77 0.88 -2.06
C ALA A 14 6.53 1.67 -2.47
N VAL A 15 5.94 2.41 -1.53
CA VAL A 15 4.70 3.16 -1.76
C VAL A 15 4.95 4.65 -1.50
N ASP A 16 4.51 5.47 -2.44
CA ASP A 16 4.49 6.93 -2.38
C ASP A 16 3.20 7.49 -3.00
N ALA A 17 3.09 8.82 -3.10
CA ALA A 17 1.87 9.47 -3.60
C ALA A 17 1.51 9.09 -5.05
N SER A 18 2.48 8.69 -5.87
CA SER A 18 2.27 8.35 -7.28
C SER A 18 1.66 6.97 -7.49
N ASN A 19 1.79 6.06 -6.53
CA ASN A 19 1.28 4.68 -6.61
C ASN A 19 0.34 4.28 -5.46
N MET A 20 0.00 5.21 -4.56
CA MET A 20 -0.89 4.99 -3.42
C MET A 20 -2.23 4.34 -3.81
N TYR A 21 -2.86 4.83 -4.88
CA TYR A 21 -4.15 4.29 -5.34
C TYR A 21 -4.03 2.83 -5.79
N ASP A 22 -3.03 2.53 -6.61
CA ASP A 22 -2.88 1.20 -7.18
C ASP A 22 -2.50 0.16 -6.12
N VAL A 23 -1.55 0.48 -5.23
CA VAL A 23 -1.02 -0.51 -4.28
C VAL A 23 -1.85 -0.62 -3.00
N ILE A 24 -2.48 0.47 -2.54
CA ILE A 24 -3.19 0.47 -1.26
C ILE A 24 -4.71 0.34 -1.44
N ILE A 25 -5.28 0.97 -2.47
CA ILE A 25 -6.73 0.99 -2.65
C ILE A 25 -7.18 -0.16 -3.55
N LYS A 26 -6.63 -0.30 -4.77
CA LYS A 26 -7.06 -1.36 -5.70
C LYS A 26 -6.78 -2.76 -5.16
N ASP A 27 -5.67 -2.95 -4.45
CA ASP A 27 -5.34 -4.22 -3.80
C ASP A 27 -6.15 -4.48 -2.51
N GLY A 28 -6.99 -3.54 -2.09
CA GLY A 28 -7.98 -3.74 -1.03
C GLY A 28 -7.45 -3.62 0.40
N TRP A 29 -6.31 -2.96 0.62
CA TRP A 29 -5.74 -2.77 1.96
C TRP A 29 -6.51 -1.74 2.78
N HIS A 30 -6.79 -0.59 2.17
CA HIS A 30 -7.57 0.48 2.79
C HIS A 30 -8.63 1.01 1.83
N LYS A 31 -9.71 1.55 2.41
CA LYS A 31 -10.74 2.23 1.63
C LYS A 31 -10.23 3.57 1.12
N LEU A 32 -10.69 3.97 -0.06
CA LEU A 32 -10.30 5.21 -0.70
C LEU A 32 -10.62 6.42 0.19
N GLU A 33 -11.79 6.41 0.83
CA GLU A 33 -12.26 7.52 1.67
C GLU A 33 -11.40 7.70 2.93
N ASP A 34 -10.85 6.61 3.47
CA ASP A 34 -10.03 6.65 4.68
C ASP A 34 -8.65 7.27 4.42
N VAL A 35 -8.09 6.98 3.24
CA VAL A 35 -6.75 7.44 2.82
C VAL A 35 -6.81 8.87 2.28
N TYR A 36 -7.82 9.21 1.47
CA TYR A 36 -7.88 10.50 0.76
C TYR A 36 -8.73 11.57 1.46
N LYS A 37 -9.25 11.35 2.67
CA LYS A 37 -10.11 12.30 3.41
C LYS A 37 -9.58 13.74 3.55
N ASN A 38 -8.27 13.93 3.50
CA ASN A 38 -7.60 15.24 3.65
C ASN A 38 -7.14 15.82 2.30
N VAL A 39 -7.45 15.15 1.19
CA VAL A 39 -7.16 15.59 -0.17
C VAL A 39 -8.45 16.15 -0.76
N PRO A 40 -8.42 17.32 -1.42
CA PRO A 40 -9.58 17.83 -2.16
C PRO A 40 -10.16 16.77 -3.12
N LYS A 41 -11.49 16.62 -3.14
CA LYS A 41 -12.15 15.52 -3.88
C LYS A 41 -11.89 15.55 -5.38
N ASP A 42 -11.63 16.71 -5.94
CA ASP A 42 -11.24 16.92 -7.34
C ASP A 42 -9.86 16.35 -7.68
N GLN A 43 -9.05 16.03 -6.66
CA GLN A 43 -7.74 15.40 -6.80
C GLN A 43 -7.74 13.91 -6.43
N TRP A 44 -8.92 13.34 -6.16
CA TRP A 44 -9.03 11.91 -5.90
C TRP A 44 -8.80 11.14 -7.22
N PRO A 45 -8.15 9.97 -7.15
CA PRO A 45 -8.02 9.10 -8.31
C PRO A 45 -9.40 8.61 -8.76
N GLU A 46 -9.60 8.53 -10.09
CA GLU A 46 -10.84 8.03 -10.71
C GLU A 46 -11.08 6.53 -10.48
#